data_AF-A0A519XZM9-F1
#
_entry.id   AF-A0A519XZM9-F1
#
_cell.length_a   1.000
_cell.length_b   1.000
_cell.length_c   1.000
_cell.angle_alpha   90.00
_cell.angle_beta   90.00
_cell.angle_gamma   90.00
#
_symmetry.space_group_name_H-M   'P 1'
#
loop_
_entity.id
_entity.type
_entity.pdbx_description
1 polymer ?
#
loop_
_entity_poly.entity_id
_entity_poly.type
_entity_poly.pdbx_seq_one_letter_code
_entity_poly.pdbx_strand_id
1 'polypeptide(L)' 'MSLVKAKKHLGQHFLTDKRIAEKIVDGLIHTDKYHQVLEVGPGMGILSDILLSR' A
#
# COMPACT_ATOMS: atom_id res chain seq x y z
N MET A 1 0.26 3.76 19.75
CA MET A 1 0.94 3.34 18.50
C MET A 1 2.14 4.24 18.29
N SER A 2 3.36 3.69 18.17
CA SER A 2 4.54 4.51 17.85
C SER A 2 4.38 5.05 16.43
N LEU A 3 4.53 6.37 16.25
CA LEU A 3 4.60 6.97 14.92
C LEU A 3 5.80 6.36 14.18
N VAL A 4 5.52 5.60 13.12
CA VAL A 4 6.55 4.99 12.28
C VAL A 4 7.34 6.11 11.60
N LYS A 5 8.66 6.09 11.77
CA LYS A 5 9.58 7.08 11.20
C LYS A 5 10.34 6.46 10.03
N ALA A 6 10.37 7.17 8.90
CA ALA A 6 11.09 6.71 7.72
C ALA A 6 12.60 6.63 7.96
N LYS A 7 13.21 5.49 7.63
CA LYS A 7 14.66 5.29 7.58
C LYS A 7 15.15 5.61 6.17
N LYS A 8 15.69 6.81 5.96
CA LYS A 8 16.08 7.30 4.63
C LYS A 8 17.16 6.45 3.94
N HIS A 9 18.08 5.87 4.71
CA HIS A 9 19.09 4.94 4.16
C HIS A 9 18.49 3.65 3.59
N LEU A 10 17.23 3.32 3.92
CA LEU A 10 16.49 2.20 3.32
C LEU A 10 15.61 2.63 2.14
N GLY A 11 15.74 3.88 1.65
CA GLY A 11 14.94 4.38 0.54
C GLY A 11 13.45 4.54 0.88
N GLN A 12 13.09 4.66 2.15
CA GLN A 12 11.68 4.75 2.57
C GLN A 12 11.08 6.13 2.26
N HIS A 13 10.13 6.14 1.33
CA HIS A 13 9.25 7.26 1.03
C HIS A 13 7.81 6.79 1.18
N PHE A 14 7.14 7.22 2.26
CA PHE A 14 5.79 6.79 2.53
C PHE A 14 4.81 7.60 1.69
N LEU A 15 3.91 6.87 1.01
CA LEU A 15 2.76 7.46 0.35
C LEU A 15 1.76 7.95 1.40
N THR A 16 1.32 9.20 1.26
CA THR A 16 0.41 9.86 2.22
C THR A 16 -0.92 10.26 1.61
N ASP A 17 -1.05 10.33 0.28
CA ASP A 17 -2.31 10.66 -0.40
C ASP A 17 -3.10 9.38 -0.68
N LYS A 18 -4.24 9.24 0.01
CA LYS A 18 -5.15 8.10 -0.13
C LYS A 18 -5.73 7.97 -1.54
N ARG A 19 -5.97 9.07 -2.26
CA ARG A 19 -6.52 9.01 -3.62
C ARG A 19 -5.51 8.45 -4.62
N ILE A 20 -4.22 8.73 -4.40
CA ILE A 20 -3.15 8.10 -5.20
C ILE A 20 -3.05 6.61 -4.86
N ALA A 21 -3.17 6.25 -3.58
CA ALA A 21 -3.20 4.87 -3.14
C ALA A 21 -4.37 4.09 -3.80
N GLU A 22 -5.58 4.66 -3.81
CA GLU A 22 -6.76 4.09 -4.48
C GLU A 22 -6.49 3.87 -5.97
N LYS A 23 -6.00 4.89 -6.69
CA LYS A 23 -5.65 4.79 -8.11
C LYS A 23 -4.61 3.71 -8.42
N ILE A 24 -3.62 3.53 -7.54
CA ILE A 24 -2.61 2.47 -7.70
C ILE A 24 -3.28 1.11 -7.64
N VAL A 25 -4.14 0.88 -6.64
CA VAL A 25 -4.81 -0.42 -6.49
C VAL A 25 -5.88 -0.64 -7.56
N ASP A 26 -6.58 0.40 -7.99
CA ASP A 26 -7.52 0.35 -9.13
C ASP A 26 -6.83 0.08 -10.48
N GLY A 27 -5.51 0.29 -10.56
CA GLY A 27 -4.71 -0.10 -11.72
C GLY A 27 -4.54 -1.62 -11.88
N LEU A 28 -4.92 -2.41 -10.88
CA LEU A 28 -4.96 -3.86 -10.97
C LEU A 28 -6.12 -4.31 -11.88
N ILE A 29 -5.83 -5.13 -12.89
CA ILE A 29 -6.79 -5.44 -13.97
C ILE A 29 -7.71 -6.62 -13.64
N HIS A 30 -7.25 -7.58 -12.84
CA HIS A 30 -8.01 -8.80 -12.50
C HIS A 30 -8.33 -8.88 -10.99
N THR A 31 -8.74 -7.76 -10.41
CA THR A 31 -8.97 -7.61 -8.95
C THR A 31 -9.92 -8.66 -8.39
N ASP A 32 -10.94 -9.06 -9.14
CA ASP A 32 -11.92 -10.11 -8.82
C ASP A 32 -11.33 -11.53 -8.80
N LYS A 33 -10.10 -11.72 -9.28
CA LYS A 33 -9.45 -13.04 -9.40
C LYS A 33 -8.26 -13.22 -8.47
N TYR A 34 -7.79 -12.16 -7.82
CA TYR A 34 -6.67 -12.23 -6.89
C TYR A 34 -7.14 -12.66 -5.50
N HIS A 35 -6.99 -13.94 -5.19
CA HIS A 35 -7.34 -14.51 -3.88
C HIS A 35 -6.17 -14.47 -2.88
N GLN A 36 -4.95 -14.27 -3.40
CA GLN A 36 -3.73 -14.13 -2.61
C GLN A 36 -2.90 -12.99 -3.19
N VAL A 37 -2.47 -12.08 -2.32
CA VAL A 37 -1.70 -10.89 -2.69
C VAL A 37 -0.46 -10.85 -1.81
N LEU A 38 0.70 -10.62 -2.43
CA LEU A 38 1.97 -10.36 -1.74
C LEU A 38 2.36 -8.90 -1.95
N GLU A 39 2.33 -8.11 -0.88
CA GLU A 39 2.79 -6.73 -0.91
C GLU A 39 4.26 -6.64 -0.50
N VAL A 40 5.09 -6.03 -1.35
CA VAL A 40 6.51 -5.81 -1.07
C VAL A 40 6.70 -4.41 -0.53
N GLY A 41 7.19 -4.32 0.71
CA GLY A 41 7.47 -3.04 1.36
C GLY A 41 6.21 -2.24 1.75
N PRO A 42 5.29 -2.80 2.56
CA PRO A 42 4.00 -2.16 2.87
C PRO A 42 4.14 -0.83 3.63
N GLY A 43 5.27 -0.61 4.31
CA GLY A 43 5.56 0.65 5.01
C GLY A 43 4.49 0.97 6.06
N MET A 44 3.70 2.01 5.80
CA MET A 44 2.60 2.43 6.66
C MET A 44 1.30 1.63 6.47
N GLY A 45 1.24 0.76 5.46
CA GLY A 45 0.07 -0.06 5.16
C GLY A 45 -1.01 0.64 4.33
N ILE A 46 -0.74 1.81 3.75
CA ILE A 46 -1.77 2.58 3.03
C ILE A 46 -2.37 1.83 1.83
N LEU A 47 -1.58 1.01 1.13
CA LEU A 47 -2.10 0.15 0.06
C LEU A 47 -2.76 -1.09 0.66
N SER A 48 -2.18 -1.68 1.71
CA SER A 48 -2.73 -2.83 2.44
C SER A 48 -4.17 -2.56 2.90
N ASP A 49 -4.44 -1.39 3.47
CA ASP A 49 -5.77 -0.99 3.94
C ASP A 49 -6.82 -1.02 2.82
N ILE A 50 -6.43 -0.57 1.62
CA ILE A 50 -7.32 -0.49 0.46
C ILE A 50 -7.47 -1.88 -0.20
N LEU A 51 -6.39 -2.67 -0.23
CA LEU A 51 -6.40 -4.04 -0.74
C LEU A 51 -7.30 -4.96 0.10
N LEU A 52 -7.26 -4.84 1.43
CA LEU A 52 -8.08 -5.64 2.35
C LEU A 52 -9.55 -5.21 2.42
N SER A 53 -9.87 -4.00 1.96
CA SER A 53 -11.24 -3.49 1.94
C SER A 53 -12.03 -3.93 0.69
N ARG A 54 -11.42 -4.70 -0.22
CA ARG A 54 -12.06 -5.28 -1.40
C ARG A 54 -12.38 -6.75 -1.17
#